data_AF-A0A6N7Q4F9-F1
#
_entry.id   AF-A0A6N7Q4F9-F1
#
_cell.length_a   1.000
_cell.length_b   1.000
_cell.length_c   1.000
_cell.angle_alpha   90.00
_cell.angle_beta   90.00
_cell.angle_gamma   90.00
#
_symmetry.space_group_name_H-M   'P 1'
#
loop_
_entity.id
_entity.type
_entity.pdbx_description
1 polymer ?
#
loop_
_entity_poly.entity_id
_entity_poly.type
_entity_poly.pdbx_seq_one_letter_code
_entity_poly.pdbx_strand_id
1 'polypeptide(L)'
;MKRTSRATLRLVDLSGDPPGEVLLFRAGVNKSYKGLLLFDEEAARRVLADFEAHGAELFFDYDHASLFGFSKGMGEAAAWFRPEVREGALWAVNVRWTEEAAEKVRARKYRYISPAVDYELDSNRITRLINVALTNLPASHGLPPLMAASQGAK
;
A
#
# COMPACT_ATOMS: atom_id res chain seq x y z
N MET A 1 3.90 42.36 2.07
CA MET A 1 5.15 41.67 2.46
C MET A 1 4.92 40.17 2.39
N LYS A 2 5.48 39.45 1.41
CA LYS A 2 5.29 37.99 1.30
C LYS A 2 6.13 37.29 2.37
N ARG A 3 5.48 36.55 3.27
CA ARG A 3 6.16 35.71 4.27
C ARG A 3 6.73 34.48 3.58
N THR A 4 8.04 34.36 3.55
CA THR A 4 8.73 33.15 3.08
C THR A 4 8.93 32.24 4.30
N SER A 5 8.26 31.10 4.34
CA SER A 5 8.52 30.04 5.31
C SER A 5 9.58 29.10 4.73
N ARG A 6 10.64 28.83 5.51
CA ARG A 6 11.68 27.85 5.18
C ARG A 6 11.25 26.51 5.77
N ALA A 7 10.88 25.56 4.92
CA ALA A 7 10.67 24.18 5.35
C ALA A 7 12.04 23.49 5.41
N THR A 8 12.57 23.29 6.61
CA THR A 8 13.74 22.43 6.80
C THR A 8 13.31 20.99 6.56
N LEU A 9 13.89 20.31 5.56
CA LEU A 9 13.74 18.87 5.39
C LEU A 9 14.21 18.19 6.68
N ARG A 10 13.28 17.61 7.44
CA ARG A 10 13.64 16.74 8.56
C ARG A 10 14.19 15.46 7.98
N LEU A 11 15.36 15.05 8.45
CA LEU A 11 15.85 13.69 8.24
C LEU A 11 14.77 12.74 8.78
N VAL A 12 14.24 11.89 7.91
CA VAL A 12 13.24 10.90 8.31
C VAL A 12 13.97 9.80 9.06
N ASP A 13 13.63 9.62 10.33
CA ASP A 13 14.09 8.48 11.11
C ASP A 13 13.49 7.19 10.54
N LEU A 14 14.35 6.28 10.09
CA LEU A 14 13.96 4.99 9.52
C LEU A 14 14.16 3.84 10.52
N SER A 15 14.39 4.15 11.80
CA SER A 15 14.44 3.17 12.89
C SER A 15 13.03 2.91 13.46
N GLY A 16 12.83 1.72 14.02
CA GLY A 16 11.55 1.30 14.61
C GLY A 16 10.96 0.05 13.96
N ASP A 17 9.72 -0.27 14.34
CA ASP A 17 8.96 -1.36 13.77
C ASP A 17 8.28 -0.94 12.45
N PRO A 18 7.98 -1.92 11.56
CA PRO A 18 7.19 -1.64 10.37
C PRO A 18 5.85 -0.95 10.72
N PRO A 19 5.31 -0.12 9.82
CA PRO A 19 4.12 0.67 10.10
C PRO A 19 2.88 -0.20 10.36
N GLY A 20 2.08 0.18 11.35
CA GLY A 20 0.75 -0.42 11.59
C GLY A 20 -0.33 0.03 10.60
N GLU A 21 -0.05 1.06 9.80
CA GLU A 21 -0.93 1.59 8.77
C GLU A 21 -0.14 2.06 7.54
N VAL A 22 -0.66 1.80 6.34
CA VAL A 22 0.04 2.13 5.08
C VAL A 22 -0.94 2.73 4.09
N LEU A 23 -0.63 3.91 3.56
CA LEU A 23 -1.37 4.52 2.45
C LEU A 23 -1.17 3.71 1.17
N LEU A 24 -2.25 3.23 0.58
CA LEU A 24 -2.24 2.45 -0.67
C LEU A 24 -2.52 3.34 -1.89
N PHE A 25 -3.57 4.16 -1.84
CA PHE A 25 -3.97 5.08 -2.91
C PHE A 25 -4.43 6.42 -2.34
N ARG A 26 -4.01 7.52 -2.97
CA ARG A 26 -4.55 8.86 -2.69
C ARG A 26 -5.89 9.03 -3.40
N ALA A 27 -6.74 9.90 -2.88
CA ALA A 27 -7.92 10.36 -3.61
C ALA A 27 -7.51 10.94 -4.98
N GLY A 28 -8.26 10.58 -6.02
CA GLY A 28 -8.00 10.99 -7.40
C GLY A 28 -7.02 10.08 -8.15
N VAL A 29 -6.23 10.68 -9.04
CA VAL A 29 -5.38 9.93 -9.99
C VAL A 29 -4.03 9.58 -9.36
N ASN A 30 -3.72 8.28 -9.33
CA ASN A 30 -2.46 7.70 -8.89
C ASN A 30 -1.65 7.24 -10.11
N LYS A 31 -0.37 7.64 -10.19
CA LYS A 31 0.52 7.29 -11.30
C LYS A 31 1.29 6.01 -11.00
N SER A 32 1.46 5.15 -11.99
CA SER A 32 2.29 3.95 -11.91
C SER A 32 2.99 3.66 -13.25
N TYR A 33 3.96 2.75 -13.24
CA TYR A 33 4.55 2.20 -14.45
C TYR A 33 3.55 1.42 -15.32
N LYS A 34 2.40 1.02 -14.76
CA LYS A 34 1.32 0.32 -15.48
C LYS A 34 0.23 1.26 -16.01
N GLY A 35 0.38 2.58 -15.81
CA GLY A 35 -0.59 3.59 -16.22
C GLY A 35 -1.15 4.38 -15.04
N LEU A 36 -2.24 5.10 -15.33
CA LEU A 36 -2.98 5.87 -14.34
C LEU A 36 -4.04 4.99 -13.69
N LEU A 37 -4.28 5.18 -12.40
CA LEU A 37 -5.36 4.53 -11.65
C LEU A 37 -6.17 5.60 -10.92
N LEU A 38 -7.48 5.60 -11.10
CA LEU A 38 -8.40 6.53 -10.44
C LEU A 38 -8.97 5.89 -9.18
N PHE A 39 -8.79 6.57 -8.05
CA PHE A 39 -9.43 6.24 -6.78
C PHE A 39 -10.36 7.39 -6.36
N ASP A 40 -11.62 7.33 -6.81
CA ASP A 40 -12.70 8.27 -6.45
C ASP A 40 -13.67 7.63 -5.43
N GLU A 41 -14.74 8.34 -5.05
CA GLU A 41 -15.74 7.84 -4.10
C GLU A 41 -16.40 6.53 -4.55
N GLU A 42 -16.60 6.36 -5.86
CA GLU A 42 -17.16 5.13 -6.42
C GLU A 42 -16.15 3.98 -6.35
N ALA A 43 -14.86 4.24 -6.62
CA ALA A 43 -13.80 3.25 -6.41
C ALA A 43 -13.75 2.80 -4.94
N ALA A 44 -13.80 3.75 -4.00
CA ALA A 44 -13.83 3.47 -2.57
C ALA A 44 -15.01 2.57 -2.19
N ARG A 45 -16.23 2.90 -2.66
CA ARG A 45 -17.43 2.10 -2.42
C ARG A 45 -17.28 0.66 -2.95
N ARG A 46 -16.74 0.51 -4.17
CA ARG A 46 -16.57 -0.82 -4.80
C ARG A 46 -15.53 -1.68 -4.11
N VAL A 47 -14.38 -1.10 -3.79
CA VAL A 47 -13.29 -1.81 -3.10
C VAL A 47 -13.76 -2.30 -1.73
N LEU A 48 -14.44 -1.46 -0.95
CA LEU A 48 -14.96 -1.87 0.36
C LEU A 48 -16.09 -2.92 0.23
N ALA A 49 -16.99 -2.77 -0.75
CA ALA A 49 -18.05 -3.75 -0.98
C ALA A 49 -17.51 -5.12 -1.42
N ASP A 50 -16.48 -5.16 -2.28
CA ASP A 50 -15.81 -6.40 -2.68
C ASP A 50 -15.12 -7.07 -1.49
N PHE A 51 -14.40 -6.30 -0.67
CA PHE A 51 -13.76 -6.80 0.54
C PHE A 51 -14.77 -7.43 1.53
N GLU A 52 -15.86 -6.71 1.83
CA GLU A 52 -16.91 -7.22 2.73
C GLU A 52 -17.62 -8.46 2.16
N ALA A 53 -17.86 -8.49 0.85
CA ALA A 53 -18.46 -9.65 0.19
C ALA A 53 -17.51 -10.87 0.17
N HIS A 54 -16.19 -10.64 0.06
CA HIS A 54 -15.19 -11.70 0.13
C HIS A 54 -15.08 -12.30 1.54
N GLY A 55 -15.17 -11.46 2.58
CA GLY A 55 -15.24 -11.89 3.98
C GLY A 55 -13.94 -12.40 4.59
N ALA A 56 -12.82 -12.33 3.87
CA ALA A 56 -11.49 -12.68 4.38
C ALA A 56 -10.56 -11.46 4.38
N GLU A 57 -9.62 -11.44 5.33
CA GLU A 57 -8.63 -10.37 5.42
C GLU A 57 -7.70 -10.35 4.20
N LEU A 58 -7.25 -9.15 3.83
CA LEU A 58 -6.25 -8.97 2.79
C LEU A 58 -4.86 -9.10 3.41
N PHE A 59 -3.89 -9.39 2.57
CA PHE A 59 -2.53 -9.64 2.99
C PHE A 59 -1.52 -8.92 2.11
N PHE A 60 -0.36 -8.69 2.71
CA PHE A 60 0.84 -8.37 1.97
C PHE A 60 1.53 -9.65 1.56
N ASP A 61 2.03 -9.76 0.33
CA ASP A 61 2.91 -10.86 -0.09
C ASP A 61 4.31 -10.35 -0.43
N TYR A 62 5.20 -11.24 -0.88
CA TYR A 62 6.52 -10.85 -1.37
C TYR A 62 6.51 -10.78 -2.90
N ASP A 63 6.87 -9.62 -3.46
CA ASP A 63 7.09 -9.41 -4.90
C ASP A 63 5.97 -9.93 -5.83
N HIS A 64 4.71 -9.85 -5.40
CA HIS A 64 3.53 -10.34 -6.14
C HIS A 64 3.53 -11.86 -6.40
N ALA A 65 4.34 -12.64 -5.68
CA ALA A 65 4.47 -14.08 -5.88
C ALA A 65 3.12 -14.84 -5.81
N SER A 66 2.17 -14.34 -5.02
CA SER A 66 0.84 -14.95 -4.87
C SER A 66 -0.04 -14.83 -6.11
N LEU A 67 0.29 -13.91 -7.04
CA LEU A 67 -0.46 -13.70 -8.28
C LEU A 67 -0.01 -14.63 -9.42
N PHE A 68 1.11 -15.34 -9.27
CA PHE A 68 1.76 -16.07 -10.36
C PHE A 68 1.80 -17.62 -10.20
N GLY A 69 1.07 -18.21 -9.23
CA GLY A 69 0.78 -19.66 -9.21
C GLY A 69 1.11 -20.41 -7.92
N PHE A 70 1.26 -21.74 -8.03
CA PHE A 70 1.30 -22.69 -6.90
C PHE A 70 2.69 -23.34 -6.69
N SER A 71 3.74 -22.53 -6.54
CA SER A 71 5.07 -23.02 -6.13
C SER A 71 5.36 -22.73 -4.66
N LYS A 72 6.34 -23.42 -4.05
CA LYS A 72 6.67 -23.26 -2.63
C LYS A 72 7.11 -21.81 -2.36
N GLY A 73 6.42 -21.12 -1.43
CA GLY A 73 6.63 -19.70 -1.11
C GLY A 73 5.70 -18.75 -1.86
N MET A 74 4.96 -19.22 -2.87
CA MET A 74 3.85 -18.46 -3.45
C MET A 74 2.64 -18.53 -2.52
N GLY A 75 2.05 -17.37 -2.20
CA GLY A 75 0.96 -17.26 -1.23
C GLY A 75 1.41 -17.04 0.22
N GLU A 76 2.72 -16.88 0.47
CA GLU A 76 3.20 -16.52 1.82
C GLU A 76 2.85 -15.06 2.15
N ALA A 77 2.16 -14.86 3.27
CA ALA A 77 1.80 -13.54 3.75
C ALA A 77 2.97 -12.90 4.53
N ALA A 78 3.40 -11.72 4.09
CA ALA A 78 4.30 -10.83 4.83
C ALA A 78 3.59 -10.06 5.95
N ALA A 79 2.30 -9.76 5.76
CA ALA A 79 1.46 -9.11 6.77
C ALA A 79 -0.02 -9.30 6.47
N TRP A 80 -0.88 -9.10 7.46
CA TRP A 80 -2.34 -9.08 7.31
C TRP A 80 -2.91 -7.70 7.62
N PHE A 81 -3.96 -7.27 6.92
CA PHE A 81 -4.55 -5.96 7.12
C PHE A 81 -6.03 -5.92 6.71
N ARG A 82 -6.68 -4.80 7.02
CA ARG A 82 -8.00 -4.45 6.48
C ARG A 82 -7.94 -3.14 5.70
N PRO A 83 -8.68 -2.99 4.60
CA PRO A 83 -8.79 -1.73 3.90
C PRO A 83 -9.67 -0.76 4.70
N GLU A 84 -9.27 0.51 4.75
CA GLU A 84 -10.07 1.60 5.31
C GLU A 84 -9.96 2.84 4.41
N VAL A 85 -11.06 3.57 4.25
CA VAL A 85 -11.06 4.83 3.51
C VAL A 85 -11.10 6.00 4.49
N ARG A 86 -10.08 6.86 4.42
CA ARG A 86 -9.96 8.08 5.25
C ARG A 86 -9.70 9.27 4.33
N GLU A 87 -10.54 10.30 4.44
CA GLU A 87 -10.44 11.53 3.62
C GLU A 87 -10.35 11.23 2.11
N GLY A 88 -11.07 10.21 1.63
CA GLY A 88 -11.08 9.78 0.24
C GLY A 88 -9.86 8.96 -0.21
N ALA A 89 -8.87 8.72 0.65
CA ALA A 89 -7.71 7.88 0.39
C ALA A 89 -7.89 6.46 0.93
N LEU A 90 -7.31 5.47 0.25
CA LEU A 90 -7.32 4.07 0.69
C LEU A 90 -6.09 3.75 1.53
N TRP A 91 -6.33 3.19 2.72
CA TRP A 91 -5.31 2.77 3.67
C TRP A 91 -5.43 1.27 3.93
N ALA A 92 -4.27 0.62 4.13
CA ALA A 92 -4.18 -0.62 4.87
C ALA A 92 -4.05 -0.28 6.35
N VAL A 93 -4.97 -0.77 7.18
CA VAL A 93 -5.00 -0.50 8.62
C VAL A 93 -4.92 -1.79 9.42
N ASN A 94 -4.56 -1.67 10.70
CA ASN A 94 -4.31 -2.81 11.59
C ASN A 94 -3.32 -3.81 10.96
N VAL A 95 -2.26 -3.29 10.34
CA VAL A 95 -1.27 -4.10 9.64
C VAL A 95 -0.48 -4.92 10.66
N ARG A 96 -0.62 -6.24 10.56
CA ARG A 96 0.04 -7.22 11.41
C ARG A 96 1.12 -7.93 10.61
N TRP A 97 2.34 -7.44 10.73
CA TRP A 97 3.52 -8.01 10.08
C TRP A 97 3.90 -9.35 10.70
N THR A 98 4.34 -10.29 9.86
CA THR A 98 5.04 -11.47 10.36
C THR A 98 6.41 -11.06 10.91
N GLU A 99 6.96 -11.87 11.82
CA GLU A 99 8.29 -11.63 12.38
C GLU A 99 9.34 -11.54 11.28
N GLU A 100 9.31 -12.47 10.32
CA GLU A 100 10.21 -12.48 9.16
C GLU A 100 10.08 -11.21 8.30
N ALA A 101 8.86 -10.79 7.96
CA ALA A 101 8.67 -9.57 7.17
C ALA A 101 9.16 -8.34 7.93
N ALA A 102 8.89 -8.27 9.23
CA ALA A 102 9.31 -7.17 10.07
C ALA A 102 10.84 -7.07 10.14
N GLU A 103 11.54 -8.19 10.31
CA GLU A 103 13.00 -8.24 10.22
C GLU A 103 13.52 -7.76 8.87
N LYS A 104 12.93 -8.21 7.76
CA LYS A 104 13.35 -7.78 6.43
C LYS A 104 13.14 -6.29 6.20
N VAL A 105 12.05 -5.71 6.70
CA VAL A 105 11.78 -4.26 6.62
C VAL A 105 12.77 -3.47 7.49
N ARG A 106 12.99 -3.88 8.76
CA ARG A 106 13.98 -3.26 9.66
C ARG A 106 15.39 -3.30 9.06
N ALA A 107 15.77 -4.44 8.47
CA ALA A 107 17.04 -4.63 7.79
C ALA A 107 17.10 -3.98 6.39
N ARG A 108 16.03 -3.30 5.95
CA ARG A 108 15.91 -2.64 4.64
C ARG A 108 16.09 -3.58 3.44
N LYS A 109 15.86 -4.89 3.63
CA LYS A 109 15.80 -5.88 2.55
C LYS A 109 14.57 -5.68 1.67
N TYR A 110 13.49 -5.13 2.24
CA TYR A 110 12.34 -4.62 1.53
C TYR A 110 12.00 -3.22 2.02
N ARG A 111 11.62 -2.33 1.11
CA ARG A 111 11.44 -0.91 1.44
C ARG A 111 10.15 -0.29 0.94
N TYR A 112 9.44 -0.93 0.01
CA TYR A 112 8.27 -0.35 -0.64
C TYR A 112 7.12 -1.34 -0.70
N ILE A 113 5.97 -0.83 -1.09
CA ILE A 113 4.74 -1.59 -1.32
C ILE A 113 4.24 -1.36 -2.75
N SER A 114 3.50 -2.32 -3.28
CA SER A 114 2.95 -2.27 -4.63
C SER A 114 1.56 -2.90 -4.62
N PRO A 115 0.46 -2.13 -4.50
CA PRO A 115 -0.89 -2.67 -4.47
C PRO A 115 -1.27 -3.29 -5.82
N ALA A 116 -1.90 -4.46 -5.80
CA ALA A 116 -2.51 -5.07 -6.97
C ALA A 116 -4.02 -4.84 -6.95
N VAL A 117 -4.56 -4.40 -8.08
CA VAL A 117 -5.97 -4.01 -8.21
C VAL A 117 -6.55 -4.45 -9.55
N ASP A 118 -7.85 -4.70 -9.58
CA ASP A 118 -8.63 -4.66 -10.82
C ASP A 118 -9.14 -3.24 -11.06
N TYR A 119 -9.30 -2.87 -12.32
CA TYR A 119 -9.78 -1.54 -12.72
C TYR A 119 -10.53 -1.57 -14.05
N GLU A 120 -11.37 -0.56 -14.28
CA GLU A 120 -12.08 -0.34 -15.55
C GLU A 120 -11.11 0.20 -16.61
N LEU A 121 -11.08 -0.37 -17.81
CA LEU A 121 -10.15 0.05 -18.87
C LEU A 121 -10.44 1.47 -19.41
N ASP A 122 -11.71 1.88 -19.49
CA ASP A 122 -12.08 3.17 -20.08
C ASP A 122 -11.82 4.34 -19.13
N SER A 123 -12.09 4.16 -17.84
CA SER A 123 -12.01 5.22 -16.83
C SER A 123 -10.74 5.13 -15.97
N ASN A 124 -10.04 3.99 -16.02
CA ASN A 124 -8.98 3.60 -15.10
C ASN A 124 -9.40 3.53 -13.62
N ARG A 125 -10.71 3.49 -13.33
CA ARG A 125 -11.23 3.44 -11.97
C ARG A 125 -10.95 2.08 -11.34
N ILE A 126 -10.35 2.10 -10.16
CA ILE A 126 -10.13 0.91 -9.35
C ILE A 126 -11.48 0.32 -8.94
N THR A 127 -11.65 -0.99 -9.13
CA THR A 127 -12.87 -1.71 -8.78
C THR A 127 -12.66 -2.70 -7.64
N ARG A 128 -11.45 -3.22 -7.47
CA ARG A 128 -11.11 -4.21 -6.44
C ARG A 128 -9.66 -4.08 -5.99
N LEU A 129 -9.41 -4.26 -4.70
CA LEU A 129 -8.07 -4.47 -4.15
C LEU A 129 -7.82 -5.98 -4.00
N ILE A 130 -6.81 -6.50 -4.69
CA ILE A 130 -6.51 -7.94 -4.70
C ILE A 130 -5.61 -8.30 -3.51
N ASN A 131 -4.43 -7.69 -3.44
CA ASN A 131 -3.46 -7.80 -2.35
C ASN A 131 -2.42 -6.66 -2.47
N VAL A 132 -1.37 -6.68 -1.63
CA VAL A 132 -0.28 -5.69 -1.70
C VAL A 132 1.09 -6.36 -1.64
N ALA A 133 1.97 -6.16 -2.62
CA ALA A 133 3.31 -6.72 -2.51
C ALA A 133 4.21 -5.85 -1.61
N LEU A 134 4.93 -6.47 -0.68
CA LEU A 134 6.16 -5.97 -0.09
C LEU A 134 7.29 -6.19 -1.12
N THR A 135 7.87 -5.12 -1.65
CA THR A 135 8.79 -5.18 -2.80
C THR A 135 9.87 -4.10 -2.76
N ASN A 136 10.86 -4.25 -3.64
CA ASN A 136 11.87 -3.23 -3.93
C ASN A 136 11.66 -2.52 -5.28
N LEU A 137 10.80 -3.07 -6.16
CA LEU A 137 10.44 -2.49 -7.45
C LEU A 137 8.92 -2.20 -7.48
N PRO A 138 8.44 -1.15 -6.77
CA PRO A 138 7.04 -0.81 -6.80
C PRO A 138 6.61 -0.30 -8.17
N ALA A 139 5.38 -0.61 -8.58
CA ALA A 139 4.80 -0.03 -9.78
C ALA A 139 4.37 1.43 -9.55
N SER A 140 3.88 1.74 -8.34
CA SER A 140 3.37 3.06 -7.96
C SER A 140 4.48 4.11 -7.84
N HIS A 141 4.20 5.31 -8.33
CA HIS A 141 5.14 6.43 -8.23
C HIS A 141 4.96 7.21 -6.92
N GLY A 142 6.07 7.80 -6.44
CA GLY A 142 6.03 8.77 -5.32
C GLY A 142 5.70 8.16 -3.95
N LEU A 143 5.87 6.84 -3.79
CA LEU A 143 5.72 6.19 -2.49
C LEU A 143 6.91 6.50 -1.59
N PRO A 144 6.68 6.96 -0.34
CA PRO A 144 7.74 7.00 0.65
C PRO A 144 8.15 5.55 1.01
N PRO A 145 9.42 5.31 1.40
CA PRO A 145 9.80 4.04 1.99
C PRO A 145 8.92 3.69 3.20
N LEU A 146 8.65 2.41 3.44
CA LEU A 146 7.78 1.94 4.54
C LEU A 146 8.19 2.49 5.91
N MET A 147 9.50 2.49 6.20
CA MET A 147 10.03 3.06 7.45
C MET A 147 9.93 4.58 7.55
N ALA A 148 9.72 5.28 6.43
CA ALA A 148 9.39 6.70 6.45
C ALA A 148 7.88 6.93 6.67
N ALA A 149 7.04 6.03 6.17
CA ALA A 149 5.59 6.08 6.35
C ALA A 149 5.15 5.83 7.80
N SER A 150 5.89 5.01 8.56
CA SER A 150 5.60 4.73 9.99
C SER A 150 5.67 5.95 10.90
N GLN A 151 6.37 7.01 10.48
CA GLN A 151 6.53 8.24 11.26
C GLN A 151 5.49 9.32 10.94
N GLY A 152 4.68 9.13 9.89
CA GLY A 152 3.67 10.10 9.44
C GLY A 152 2.23 9.79 9.88
N ALA A 153 2.00 8.63 10.50
CA ALA A 153 0.67 8.17 10.93
C ALA A 153 0.36 8.47 12.43
N LYS A 154 0.96 9.53 12.99
CA LYS A 154 0.67 10.01 14.35
C LYS A 154 -0.19 11.26 14.33
#